data_AF-K2B2V8-F1
#
_entry.id   AF-K2B2V8-F1
#
_cell.length_a   1.000
_cell.length_b   1.000
_cell.length_c   1.000
_cell.angle_alpha   90.00
_cell.angle_beta   90.00
_cell.angle_gamma   90.00
#
_symmetry.space_group_name_H-M   'P 1'
#
loop_
_entity.id
_entity.type
_entity.pdbx_description
1 polymer ?
#
loop_
_entity_poly.entity_id
_entity_poly.type
_entity_poly.pdbx_seq_one_letter_code
_entity_poly.pdbx_strand_id
1 'polypeptide(L)'
;MDTKSKRIILVITDSLLVVASLLISLFITFYLDRGQIPAQYSEYSLFATFAVIKVTTFYFMGLYNRIWRYASVDDLVNIFKSIIASSFIIITYIYFLQGRFPRSVMALDMFITFFLIGFSRLVLRWRYEYLYMRKRPPAETSKTIFIYGAGDAGEMIIREMLKHPELGYKPVGIIDDDRDKKGMKIHNVPVLGDRNALVELAGDYSVTEIIIAIPSATGADMKPIIAACSDAKIGVKTVPGVYELIDENVYLSQIRDVKIEDLLGREQVDLNIHEIKNHIQGKSILITGAGGSIGSQIVREIIRFKPGKLYLVGRGEHSVYLINNELGIDYPGVMREVIIADIQDRAKIEDIFSKR
;
A
#
# COMPACT_ATOMS: atom_id res chain seq x y z
N MET A 1 9.09 10.77 22.11
CA MET A 1 8.72 9.82 23.19
C MET A 1 9.40 8.49 22.91
N ASP A 2 10.15 8.00 23.89
CA ASP A 2 10.77 6.67 23.87
C ASP A 2 9.70 5.56 23.73
N THR A 3 10.07 4.45 23.09
CA THR A 3 9.21 3.29 22.85
C THR A 3 8.71 2.69 24.16
N LYS A 4 9.53 2.74 25.22
CA LYS A 4 9.14 2.28 26.57
C LYS A 4 8.04 3.16 27.17
N SER A 5 8.16 4.49 27.07
CA SER A 5 7.13 5.41 27.59
C SER A 5 5.77 5.21 26.92
N LYS A 6 5.76 4.94 25.60
CA LYS A 6 4.50 4.64 24.88
C LYS A 6 3.85 3.35 25.36
N ARG A 7 4.63 2.30 25.62
CA ARG A 7 4.12 1.03 26.17
C ARG A 7 3.52 1.20 27.56
N ILE A 8 4.19 1.95 28.43
CA ILE A 8 3.69 2.22 29.79
C ILE A 8 2.35 2.96 29.75
N ILE A 9 2.21 3.98 28.90
CA ILE A 9 0.94 4.70 28.74
C ILE A 9 -0.18 3.77 28.24
N LEU A 10 0.12 2.87 27.29
CA LEU A 10 -0.88 1.91 26.80
C LEU A 10 -1.31 0.93 27.90
N VAL A 11 -0.39 0.42 28.69
CA VAL A 11 -0.70 -0.49 29.82
C VAL A 11 -1.57 0.21 30.86
N ILE A 12 -1.23 1.45 31.23
CA ILE A 12 -2.03 2.24 32.18
C ILE A 12 -3.43 2.50 31.62
N THR A 13 -3.51 2.92 30.35
CA THR A 13 -4.78 3.20 29.66
C THR A 13 -5.66 1.94 29.63
N ASP A 14 -5.11 0.79 29.22
CA ASP A 14 -5.84 -0.46 29.16
C ASP A 14 -6.28 -0.95 30.54
N SER A 15 -5.46 -0.76 31.57
CA SER A 15 -5.83 -1.07 32.96
C SER A 15 -7.06 -0.28 33.40
N LEU A 16 -7.09 1.03 33.10
CA LEU A 16 -8.24 1.88 33.39
C LEU A 16 -9.47 1.49 32.58
N LEU A 17 -9.32 1.15 31.30
CA LEU A 17 -10.43 0.73 30.43
C LEU A 17 -11.01 -0.62 30.87
N VAL A 18 -10.18 -1.55 31.33
CA VAL A 18 -10.64 -2.83 31.87
C VAL A 18 -11.45 -2.64 33.15
N VAL A 19 -10.98 -1.79 34.07
CA VAL A 19 -11.72 -1.48 35.30
C VAL A 19 -13.03 -0.76 34.96
N ALA A 20 -13.00 0.20 34.04
CA ALA A 20 -14.19 0.89 33.57
C ALA A 20 -15.20 -0.08 32.93
N SER A 21 -14.75 -1.04 32.12
CA SER A 21 -15.60 -2.08 31.52
C SER A 21 -16.35 -2.87 32.59
N LEU A 22 -15.64 -3.32 33.63
CA LEU A 22 -16.25 -4.08 34.72
C LEU A 22 -17.27 -3.25 35.51
N LEU A 23 -16.94 -1.98 35.80
CA LEU A 23 -17.86 -1.05 36.48
C LEU A 23 -19.13 -0.80 35.66
N ILE A 24 -18.99 -0.55 34.36
CA ILE A 24 -20.14 -0.37 33.45
C ILE A 24 -20.99 -1.64 33.41
N SER A 25 -20.36 -2.81 33.36
CA SER A 25 -21.06 -4.10 33.33
C SER A 25 -21.86 -4.37 34.61
N LEU A 26 -21.27 -4.06 35.77
CA LEU A 26 -21.94 -4.14 37.07
C LEU A 26 -23.08 -3.13 37.19
N PHE A 27 -22.86 -1.90 36.73
CA PHE A 27 -23.87 -0.85 36.72
C PHE A 27 -25.07 -1.25 35.86
N ILE A 28 -24.84 -1.71 34.62
CA ILE A 28 -25.92 -2.14 33.72
C ILE A 28 -26.68 -3.34 34.30
N THR A 29 -25.97 -4.31 34.88
CA THR A 29 -26.61 -5.55 35.35
C THR A 29 -27.39 -5.36 36.65
N PHE A 30 -26.88 -4.56 37.59
CA PHE A 30 -27.44 -4.49 38.95
C PHE A 30 -28.07 -3.14 39.26
N TYR A 31 -27.45 -2.04 38.86
CA TYR A 31 -27.93 -0.72 39.25
C TYR A 31 -29.19 -0.33 38.47
N LEU A 32 -29.25 -0.64 37.18
CA LEU A 32 -30.46 -0.37 36.37
C LEU A 32 -31.68 -1.20 36.80
N ASP A 33 -31.46 -2.43 37.27
CA ASP A 33 -32.55 -3.34 37.66
C ASP A 33 -32.95 -3.19 39.13
N ARG A 34 -31.97 -3.03 40.04
CA ARG A 34 -32.19 -3.08 41.50
C ARG A 34 -31.80 -1.80 42.24
N GLY A 35 -31.27 -0.79 41.57
CA GLY A 35 -30.85 0.48 42.17
C GLY A 35 -29.63 0.40 43.09
N GLN A 36 -29.03 -0.78 43.28
CA GLN A 36 -27.87 -0.99 44.14
C GLN A 36 -26.97 -2.13 43.62
N ILE A 37 -25.65 -1.94 43.72
CA ILE A 37 -24.66 -2.99 43.45
C ILE A 37 -24.42 -3.75 44.77
N PRO A 38 -24.60 -5.08 44.82
CA PRO A 38 -24.33 -5.85 46.03
C PRO A 38 -22.87 -5.68 46.51
N ALA A 39 -22.67 -5.51 47.82
CA ALA A 39 -21.36 -5.19 48.43
C ALA A 39 -20.25 -6.20 48.07
N GLN A 40 -20.61 -7.48 47.91
CA GLN A 40 -19.70 -8.56 47.49
C GLN A 40 -19.10 -8.37 46.09
N TYR A 41 -19.70 -7.53 45.23
CA TYR A 41 -19.22 -7.24 43.87
C TYR A 41 -18.55 -5.87 43.74
N SER A 42 -18.54 -5.07 44.82
CA SER A 42 -17.88 -3.76 44.87
C SER A 42 -16.51 -3.78 45.57
N GLU A 43 -15.97 -4.95 45.88
CA GLU A 43 -14.66 -5.07 46.52
C GLU A 43 -13.52 -4.68 45.57
N TYR A 44 -12.59 -3.84 46.04
CA TYR A 44 -11.42 -3.40 45.28
C TYR A 44 -10.52 -4.56 44.82
N SER A 45 -10.48 -5.65 45.60
CA SER A 45 -9.75 -6.90 45.31
C SER A 45 -10.20 -7.54 43.99
N LEU A 46 -11.50 -7.49 43.69
CA LEU A 46 -12.09 -8.05 42.48
C LEU A 46 -11.63 -7.26 41.24
N PHE A 47 -11.69 -5.93 41.29
CA PHE A 47 -11.24 -5.06 40.20
C PHE A 47 -9.75 -5.24 39.92
N ALA A 48 -8.93 -5.31 40.98
CA ALA A 48 -7.49 -5.57 40.86
C ALA A 48 -7.22 -6.92 40.18
N THR A 49 -7.95 -7.97 40.58
CA THR A 49 -7.80 -9.31 40.00
C THR A 49 -8.15 -9.34 38.51
N PHE A 50 -9.27 -8.73 38.12
CA PHE A 50 -9.67 -8.63 36.70
C PHE A 50 -8.64 -7.85 35.87
N ALA A 51 -8.18 -6.70 36.40
CA ALA A 51 -7.18 -5.88 35.74
C ALA A 51 -5.86 -6.64 35.56
N VAL A 52 -5.34 -7.28 36.60
CA VAL A 52 -4.09 -8.06 36.55
C VAL A 52 -4.21 -9.20 35.54
N ILE A 53 -5.27 -10.00 35.58
CA ILE A 53 -5.43 -11.13 34.66
C ILE A 53 -5.51 -10.65 33.20
N LYS A 54 -6.36 -9.66 32.90
CA LYS A 54 -6.54 -9.15 31.53
C LYS A 54 -5.28 -8.49 31.00
N VAL A 55 -4.67 -7.57 31.76
CA VAL A 55 -3.48 -6.84 31.33
C VAL A 55 -2.30 -7.79 31.13
N THR A 56 -2.14 -8.77 32.02
CA THR A 56 -1.11 -9.81 31.87
C THR A 56 -1.35 -10.65 30.62
N THR A 57 -2.59 -11.05 30.36
CA THR A 57 -2.95 -11.80 29.14
C THR A 57 -2.69 -10.96 27.88
N PHE A 58 -3.05 -9.67 27.88
CA PHE A 58 -2.82 -8.75 26.76
C PHE A 58 -1.32 -8.57 26.51
N TYR A 59 -0.51 -8.57 27.57
CA TYR A 59 0.94 -8.52 27.48
C TYR A 59 1.50 -9.76 26.79
N PHE A 60 1.12 -10.97 27.22
CA PHE A 60 1.58 -12.22 26.60
C PHE A 60 1.07 -12.40 25.17
N MET A 61 -0.13 -11.93 24.86
CA MET A 61 -0.69 -11.93 23.50
C MET A 61 -0.09 -10.83 22.60
N GLY A 62 0.86 -10.04 23.12
CA GLY A 62 1.64 -9.09 22.33
C GLY A 62 0.90 -7.81 21.93
N LEU A 63 -0.21 -7.46 22.59
CA LEU A 63 -0.97 -6.23 22.29
C LEU A 63 -0.13 -4.95 22.49
N TYR A 64 0.88 -4.97 23.37
CA TYR A 64 1.75 -3.81 23.64
C TYR A 64 2.99 -3.74 22.76
N ASN A 65 3.26 -4.77 21.94
CA ASN A 65 4.43 -4.82 21.08
C ASN A 65 4.13 -4.39 19.63
N ARG A 66 2.94 -3.84 19.37
CA ARG A 66 2.50 -3.44 18.03
C ARG A 66 2.62 -1.95 17.77
N ILE A 67 2.96 -1.63 16.52
CA ILE A 67 2.97 -0.26 16.02
C ILE A 67 1.56 0.07 15.55
N TRP A 68 0.75 0.62 16.44
CA TRP A 68 -0.68 0.93 16.19
C TRP A 68 -0.94 1.95 15.06
N ARG A 69 0.11 2.57 14.49
CA ARG A 69 0.03 3.35 13.24
C ARG A 69 -0.40 2.48 12.05
N TYR A 70 -0.02 1.21 12.03
CA TYR A 70 -0.28 0.28 10.93
C TYR A 70 -1.37 -0.74 11.30
N ALA A 71 -2.31 -0.35 12.15
CA ALA A 71 -3.28 -1.30 12.69
C ALA A 71 -4.16 -1.91 11.59
N SER A 72 -4.18 -3.25 11.48
CA SER A 72 -4.90 -4.02 10.47
C SER A 72 -6.10 -4.77 11.05
N VAL A 73 -6.85 -5.47 10.19
CA VAL A 73 -7.93 -6.38 10.63
C VAL A 73 -7.37 -7.49 11.54
N ASP A 74 -6.13 -7.93 11.32
CA ASP A 74 -5.48 -8.93 12.17
C ASP A 74 -5.30 -8.44 13.61
N ASP A 75 -5.10 -7.14 13.81
CA ASP A 75 -5.01 -6.57 15.16
C ASP A 75 -6.34 -6.67 15.90
N LEU A 76 -7.46 -6.46 15.21
CA LEU A 76 -8.79 -6.62 15.78
C LEU A 76 -9.05 -8.08 16.17
N VAL A 77 -8.66 -9.03 15.32
CA VAL A 77 -8.74 -10.47 15.61
C VAL A 77 -7.87 -10.83 16.82
N ASN A 78 -6.68 -10.25 16.95
CA ASN A 78 -5.81 -10.50 18.10
C ASN A 78 -6.35 -9.90 19.41
N ILE A 79 -6.97 -8.71 19.35
CA ILE A 79 -7.71 -8.15 20.50
C ILE A 79 -8.81 -9.11 20.93
N PHE A 80 -9.61 -9.60 19.97
CA PHE A 80 -10.71 -10.54 20.25
C PHE A 80 -10.21 -11.83 20.90
N LYS A 81 -9.16 -12.45 20.36
CA LYS A 81 -8.52 -13.65 20.94
C LYS A 81 -8.01 -13.42 22.36
N SER A 82 -7.38 -12.26 22.60
CA SER A 82 -6.85 -11.89 23.91
C SER A 82 -7.96 -11.73 24.96
N ILE A 83 -9.09 -11.18 24.56
CA ILE A 83 -10.27 -11.00 25.41
C ILE A 83 -10.92 -12.35 25.73
N ILE A 84 -11.05 -13.25 24.75
CA ILE A 84 -11.55 -14.61 24.98
C ILE A 84 -10.63 -15.34 25.96
N ALA A 85 -9.32 -15.31 25.72
CA ALA A 85 -8.34 -15.99 26.58
C ALA A 85 -8.39 -15.47 28.03
N SER A 86 -8.39 -14.15 28.21
CA SER A 86 -8.46 -13.54 29.55
C SER A 86 -9.79 -13.82 30.24
N SER A 87 -10.91 -13.78 29.51
CA SER A 87 -12.24 -14.11 30.05
C SER A 87 -12.31 -15.57 30.47
N PHE A 88 -11.72 -16.49 29.70
CA PHE A 88 -11.64 -17.91 30.06
C PHE A 88 -10.84 -18.13 31.35
N ILE A 89 -9.70 -17.44 31.51
CA ILE A 89 -8.90 -17.50 32.75
C ILE A 89 -9.71 -16.98 33.94
N ILE A 90 -10.44 -15.87 33.78
CA ILE A 90 -11.29 -15.30 34.84
C ILE A 90 -12.43 -16.26 35.21
N ILE A 91 -13.14 -16.83 34.23
CA ILE A 91 -14.20 -17.83 34.47
C ILE A 91 -13.65 -19.02 35.26
N THR A 92 -12.49 -19.52 34.85
CA THR A 92 -11.81 -20.63 35.53
C THR A 92 -11.45 -20.28 36.96
N TYR A 93 -10.83 -19.11 37.17
CA TYR A 93 -10.46 -18.60 38.50
C TYR A 93 -11.67 -18.48 39.45
N ILE A 94 -12.78 -17.90 38.97
CA ILE A 94 -14.01 -17.73 39.76
C ILE A 94 -14.65 -19.09 40.08
N TYR A 95 -14.65 -20.02 39.13
CA TYR A 95 -15.21 -21.37 39.32
C TYR A 95 -14.52 -22.13 40.45
N PHE A 96 -13.19 -22.06 40.53
CA PHE A 96 -12.41 -22.75 41.57
C PHE A 96 -12.54 -22.11 42.97
N LEU A 97 -12.84 -20.81 43.06
CA LEU A 97 -12.98 -20.09 44.33
C LEU A 97 -14.41 -20.08 44.89
N GLN A 98 -15.29 -20.95 44.38
CA GLN A 98 -16.70 -21.10 44.81
C GLN A 98 -17.54 -19.81 44.73
N GLY A 99 -17.06 -18.79 44.02
CA GLY A 99 -17.78 -17.54 43.80
C GLY A 99 -18.85 -17.70 42.73
N ARG A 100 -20.13 -17.54 43.08
CA ARG A 100 -21.20 -17.40 42.08
C ARG A 100 -21.15 -15.99 41.51
N PHE A 101 -20.33 -15.76 40.49
CA PHE A 101 -20.34 -14.51 39.76
C PHE A 101 -21.42 -14.53 38.66
N PRO A 102 -22.19 -13.45 38.45
CA PRO A 102 -23.25 -13.43 37.45
C PRO A 102 -22.67 -13.55 36.05
N ARG A 103 -23.11 -14.57 35.31
CA ARG A 103 -22.65 -14.83 33.94
C ARG A 103 -22.98 -13.67 32.98
N SER A 104 -24.07 -12.94 33.25
CA SER A 104 -24.46 -11.74 32.50
C SER A 104 -23.42 -10.62 32.61
N VAL A 105 -22.86 -10.38 33.80
CA VAL A 105 -21.79 -9.38 34.00
C VAL A 105 -20.54 -9.78 33.21
N MET A 106 -20.18 -11.07 33.20
CA MET A 106 -19.01 -11.55 32.46
C MET A 106 -19.18 -11.39 30.94
N ALA A 107 -20.37 -11.73 30.42
CA ALA A 107 -20.67 -11.56 29.01
C ALA A 107 -20.61 -10.07 28.62
N LEU A 108 -21.26 -9.20 29.40
CA LEU A 108 -21.24 -7.75 29.16
C LEU A 108 -19.84 -7.17 29.24
N ASP A 109 -19.04 -7.58 30.23
CA ASP A 109 -17.66 -7.13 30.40
C ASP A 109 -16.78 -7.55 29.22
N MET A 110 -16.99 -8.75 28.67
CA MET A 110 -16.30 -9.21 27.46
C MET A 110 -16.63 -8.30 26.27
N PHE A 111 -17.91 -8.00 26.05
CA PHE A 111 -18.37 -7.10 24.98
C PHE A 111 -17.83 -5.68 25.17
N ILE A 112 -18.00 -5.08 26.35
CA ILE A 112 -17.59 -3.70 26.63
C ILE A 112 -16.07 -3.55 26.56
N THR A 113 -15.30 -4.51 27.08
CA THR A 113 -13.83 -4.51 26.96
C THR A 113 -13.41 -4.52 25.50
N PHE A 114 -14.05 -5.32 24.65
CA PHE A 114 -13.75 -5.37 23.22
C PHE A 114 -13.94 -4.02 22.55
N PHE A 115 -15.08 -3.36 22.80
CA PHE A 115 -15.35 -2.05 22.24
C PHE A 115 -14.43 -0.97 22.80
N LEU A 116 -14.19 -0.91 24.12
CA LEU A 116 -13.33 0.10 24.72
C LEU A 116 -11.88 0.00 24.24
N ILE A 117 -11.31 -1.22 24.25
CA ILE A 117 -9.94 -1.44 23.79
C ILE A 117 -9.87 -1.21 22.28
N GLY A 118 -10.77 -1.79 21.48
CA GLY A 118 -10.81 -1.58 20.03
C GLY A 118 -10.92 -0.10 19.64
N PHE A 119 -11.83 0.63 20.28
CA PHE A 119 -12.01 2.06 20.05
C PHE A 119 -10.77 2.87 20.46
N SER A 120 -10.14 2.55 21.59
CA SER A 120 -8.89 3.22 21.99
C SER A 120 -7.80 3.11 20.91
N ARG A 121 -7.71 1.96 20.22
CA ARG A 121 -6.74 1.72 19.15
C ARG A 121 -7.10 2.47 17.88
N LEU A 122 -8.39 2.50 17.53
CA LEU A 122 -8.88 3.28 16.40
C LEU A 122 -8.58 4.77 16.58
N VAL A 123 -8.83 5.31 17.79
CA VAL A 123 -8.52 6.70 18.12
C VAL A 123 -7.02 6.97 18.03
N LEU A 124 -6.16 6.05 18.49
CA LEU A 124 -4.71 6.20 18.34
C LEU A 124 -4.31 6.24 16.86
N ARG A 125 -4.84 5.34 16.03
CA ARG A 125 -4.60 5.32 14.57
C ARG A 125 -5.03 6.64 13.93
N TRP A 126 -6.27 7.07 14.18
CA TRP A 126 -6.81 8.32 13.65
C TRP A 126 -6.03 9.55 14.12
N ARG A 127 -5.59 9.61 15.38
CA ARG A 127 -4.76 10.72 15.88
C ARG A 127 -3.41 10.78 15.16
N TYR A 128 -2.78 9.64 14.90
CA TYR A 128 -1.54 9.62 14.12
C TYR A 128 -1.77 10.10 12.70
N GLU A 129 -2.82 9.62 12.03
CA GLU A 129 -3.18 10.02 10.68
C GLU A 129 -3.49 11.53 10.58
N TYR A 130 -4.33 12.04 11.48
CA TYR A 130 -4.70 13.45 11.54
C TYR A 130 -3.52 14.38 11.86
N LEU A 131 -2.62 13.98 12.78
CA LEU A 131 -1.43 14.76 13.12
C LEU A 131 -0.38 14.75 12.00
N TYR A 132 -0.27 13.65 11.25
CA TYR A 132 0.63 13.56 10.08
C TYR A 132 0.09 14.40 8.92
N MET A 133 -1.22 14.39 8.69
CA MET A 133 -1.90 15.23 7.71
C MET A 133 -1.83 16.74 8.02
N ARG A 134 -1.43 17.15 9.24
CA ARG A 134 -1.19 18.56 9.61
C ARG A 134 0.22 19.06 9.30
N LYS A 135 1.16 18.20 8.88
CA LYS A 135 2.44 18.63 8.29
C LYS A 135 2.26 19.09 6.83
N ARG A 136 1.15 19.77 6.54
CA ARG A 136 0.97 20.39 5.22
C ARG A 136 1.93 21.58 5.14
N PRO A 137 2.68 21.70 4.05
CA PRO A 137 3.50 22.87 3.83
C PRO A 137 2.59 24.13 3.74
N PRO A 138 3.15 25.34 3.95
CA PRO A 138 2.40 26.59 3.86
C PRO A 138 1.57 26.66 2.58
N ALA A 139 0.39 27.29 2.65
CA ALA A 139 -0.55 27.38 1.54
C ALA A 139 0.08 27.89 0.23
N GLU A 140 1.11 28.74 0.31
CA GLU A 140 1.85 29.30 -0.83
C GLU A 140 2.65 28.27 -1.64
N THR A 141 2.93 27.09 -1.08
CA THR A 141 3.68 26.00 -1.75
C THR A 141 2.81 24.82 -2.14
N SER A 142 1.51 24.87 -1.84
CA SER A 142 0.58 23.80 -2.14
C SER A 142 0.10 23.90 -3.58
N LYS A 143 0.33 22.85 -4.37
CA LYS A 143 -0.21 22.70 -5.73
C LYS A 143 -1.56 21.98 -5.65
N THR A 144 -2.60 22.63 -6.15
CA THR A 144 -3.94 22.06 -6.23
C THR A 144 -4.03 21.20 -7.49
N ILE A 145 -4.33 19.91 -7.33
CA ILE A 145 -4.21 18.93 -8.40
C ILE A 145 -5.54 18.26 -8.73
N PHE A 146 -5.81 18.15 -10.02
CA PHE A 146 -6.75 17.18 -10.57
C PHE A 146 -6.03 15.95 -11.09
N ILE A 147 -6.63 14.79 -10.86
CA ILE A 147 -6.17 13.51 -11.40
C ILE A 147 -7.08 13.15 -12.57
N TYR A 148 -6.53 12.95 -13.75
CA TYR A 148 -7.28 12.46 -14.90
C TYR A 148 -7.11 10.94 -14.99
N GLY A 149 -8.20 10.20 -14.76
CA GLY A 149 -8.25 8.74 -14.66
C GLY A 149 -8.50 8.24 -13.23
N ALA A 150 -9.71 7.74 -12.97
CA ALA A 150 -10.13 7.09 -11.73
C ALA A 150 -9.91 5.57 -11.79
N GLY A 151 -8.71 5.15 -12.22
CA GLY A 151 -8.25 3.76 -12.21
C GLY A 151 -7.22 3.48 -11.11
N ASP A 152 -6.58 2.32 -11.15
CA ASP A 152 -5.58 1.91 -10.16
C ASP A 152 -4.38 2.89 -10.08
N ALA A 153 -3.93 3.40 -11.23
CA ALA A 153 -2.86 4.40 -11.26
C ALA A 153 -3.29 5.72 -10.59
N GLY A 154 -4.53 6.16 -10.80
CA GLY A 154 -5.09 7.34 -10.13
C GLY A 154 -5.21 7.16 -8.62
N GLU A 155 -5.70 6.00 -8.17
CA GLU A 155 -5.78 5.64 -6.76
C GLU A 155 -4.40 5.65 -6.10
N MET A 156 -3.41 5.04 -6.76
CA MET A 156 -2.06 4.94 -6.22
C MET A 156 -1.39 6.31 -6.09
N ILE A 157 -1.54 7.20 -7.08
CA ILE A 157 -1.02 8.57 -7.02
C ILE A 157 -1.67 9.34 -5.86
N ILE A 158 -3.00 9.27 -5.73
CA ILE A 158 -3.73 9.96 -4.66
C ILE A 158 -3.25 9.45 -3.30
N ARG A 159 -3.11 8.13 -3.15
CA ARG A 159 -2.60 7.51 -1.92
C ARG A 159 -1.20 8.03 -1.58
N GLU A 160 -0.32 8.11 -2.56
CA GLU A 160 1.06 8.58 -2.34
C GLU A 160 1.11 10.08 -2.01
N MET A 161 0.28 10.91 -2.63
CA MET A 161 0.13 12.34 -2.28
C MET A 161 -0.36 12.52 -0.84
N LEU A 162 -1.37 11.74 -0.42
CA LEU A 162 -1.93 11.82 0.93
C LEU A 162 -0.95 11.32 1.99
N LYS A 163 -0.09 10.37 1.64
CA LYS A 163 0.97 9.84 2.51
C LYS A 163 2.15 10.80 2.67
N HIS A 164 2.41 11.62 1.65
CA HIS A 164 3.51 12.59 1.59
C HIS A 164 3.01 14.04 1.46
N PRO A 165 2.25 14.57 2.45
CA PRO A 165 1.71 15.92 2.39
C PRO A 165 2.81 17.00 2.32
N GLU A 166 4.03 16.70 2.79
CA GLU A 166 5.20 17.58 2.72
C GLU A 166 5.59 17.99 1.29
N LEU A 167 5.17 17.24 0.27
CA LEU A 167 5.43 17.54 -1.14
C LEU A 167 4.51 18.65 -1.69
N GLY A 168 3.52 19.09 -0.92
CA GLY A 168 2.62 20.19 -1.29
C GLY A 168 1.56 19.81 -2.33
N TYR A 169 1.45 18.54 -2.73
CA TYR A 169 0.41 18.11 -3.66
C TYR A 169 -0.93 17.92 -2.95
N LYS A 170 -1.97 18.61 -3.42
CA LYS A 170 -3.32 18.54 -2.86
C LYS A 170 -4.29 18.05 -3.93
N PRO A 171 -4.62 16.75 -3.97
CA PRO A 171 -5.64 16.24 -4.88
C PRO A 171 -7.02 16.75 -4.42
N VAL A 172 -7.71 17.47 -5.30
CA VAL A 172 -9.03 18.07 -4.99
C VAL A 172 -10.18 17.49 -5.82
N GLY A 173 -9.86 16.80 -6.92
CA GLY A 173 -10.86 16.18 -7.78
C GLY A 173 -10.24 15.18 -8.75
N ILE A 174 -11.08 14.27 -9.22
CA ILE A 174 -10.75 13.29 -10.25
C ILE A 174 -11.66 13.53 -11.45
N ILE A 175 -11.09 13.42 -12.64
CA ILE A 175 -11.80 13.51 -13.91
C ILE A 175 -11.65 12.17 -14.61
N ASP A 176 -12.76 11.54 -14.97
CA ASP A 176 -12.79 10.25 -15.66
C ASP A 176 -13.94 10.26 -16.68
N ASP A 177 -13.69 9.74 -17.87
CA ASP A 177 -14.69 9.68 -18.94
C ASP A 177 -15.71 8.55 -18.71
N ASP A 178 -15.44 7.62 -17.78
CA ASP A 178 -16.39 6.62 -17.32
C ASP A 178 -17.50 7.25 -16.47
N ARG A 179 -18.71 7.26 -17.04
CA ARG A 179 -19.90 7.83 -16.41
C ARG A 179 -20.31 7.12 -15.13
N ASP A 180 -20.03 5.82 -15.00
CA ASP A 180 -20.42 5.04 -13.83
C ASP A 180 -19.61 5.44 -12.59
N LYS A 181 -18.43 6.05 -12.79
CA LYS A 181 -17.57 6.53 -11.71
C LYS A 181 -17.94 7.93 -11.22
N LYS A 182 -18.78 8.67 -11.93
CA LYS A 182 -19.14 10.05 -11.58
C LYS A 182 -19.84 10.10 -10.21
N GLY A 183 -19.37 10.97 -9.32
CA GLY A 183 -19.88 11.08 -7.95
C GLY A 183 -19.33 10.05 -6.96
N MET A 184 -18.56 9.05 -7.43
CA MET A 184 -17.79 8.18 -6.54
C MET A 184 -16.61 8.93 -5.92
N LYS A 185 -15.95 8.31 -4.93
CA LYS A 185 -14.78 8.87 -4.26
C LYS A 185 -13.66 7.84 -4.16
N ILE A 186 -12.42 8.29 -4.37
CA ILE A 186 -11.20 7.53 -4.11
C ILE A 186 -10.42 8.29 -3.03
N HIS A 187 -10.15 7.65 -1.89
CA HIS A 187 -9.52 8.30 -0.72
C HIS A 187 -10.16 9.65 -0.33
N ASN A 188 -11.50 9.72 -0.40
CA ASN A 188 -12.31 10.92 -0.17
C ASN A 188 -12.11 12.08 -1.16
N VAL A 189 -11.39 11.84 -2.27
CA VAL A 189 -11.33 12.75 -3.42
C VAL A 189 -12.45 12.38 -4.41
N PRO A 190 -13.36 13.31 -4.76
CA PRO A 190 -14.52 13.01 -5.60
C PRO A 190 -14.16 12.92 -7.09
N VAL A 191 -14.86 12.04 -7.81
CA VAL A 191 -14.91 12.06 -9.28
C VAL A 191 -15.94 13.10 -9.70
N LEU A 192 -15.47 14.24 -10.21
CA LEU A 192 -16.28 15.43 -10.44
C LEU A 192 -17.01 15.39 -11.79
N GLY A 193 -16.38 14.82 -12.82
CA GLY A 193 -16.94 14.80 -14.16
C GLY A 193 -16.01 14.17 -15.20
N ASP A 194 -16.36 14.41 -16.46
CA ASP A 194 -15.64 13.94 -17.64
C ASP A 194 -14.74 15.04 -18.22
N ARG A 195 -14.05 14.73 -19.33
CA ARG A 195 -13.17 15.67 -20.03
C ARG A 195 -13.79 17.00 -20.45
N ASN A 196 -15.10 17.04 -20.68
CA ASN A 196 -15.75 18.27 -21.14
C ASN A 196 -15.90 19.27 -19.99
N ALA A 197 -16.10 18.77 -18.77
CA ALA A 197 -16.20 19.60 -17.57
C ALA A 197 -14.83 19.98 -16.99
N LEU A 198 -13.73 19.42 -17.52
CA LEU A 198 -12.37 19.56 -16.97
C LEU A 198 -11.96 21.02 -16.75
N VAL A 199 -12.12 21.87 -17.76
CA VAL A 199 -11.64 23.27 -17.72
C VAL A 199 -12.48 24.13 -16.78
N GLU A 200 -13.81 23.98 -16.83
CA GLU A 200 -14.74 24.67 -15.95
C GLU A 200 -14.47 24.33 -14.49
N LEU A 201 -14.43 23.03 -14.17
CA LEU A 201 -14.14 22.54 -12.83
C LEU A 201 -12.74 22.94 -12.36
N ALA A 202 -11.75 22.97 -13.25
CA ALA A 202 -10.40 23.39 -12.90
C ALA A 202 -10.35 24.87 -12.46
N GLY A 203 -11.16 25.72 -13.09
CA GLY A 203 -11.36 27.10 -12.67
C GLY A 203 -12.00 27.21 -11.29
N ASP A 204 -13.12 26.53 -11.07
CA ASP A 204 -13.87 26.54 -9.80
C ASP A 204 -13.03 26.08 -8.61
N TYR A 205 -12.18 25.07 -8.82
CA TYR A 205 -11.34 24.50 -7.79
C TYR A 205 -9.94 25.12 -7.72
N SER A 206 -9.64 26.15 -8.54
CA SER A 206 -8.33 26.82 -8.62
C SER A 206 -7.17 25.82 -8.80
N VAL A 207 -7.34 24.91 -9.76
CA VAL A 207 -6.37 23.84 -10.05
C VAL A 207 -5.16 24.41 -10.76
N THR A 208 -3.97 24.05 -10.27
CA THR A 208 -2.69 24.51 -10.84
C THR A 208 -2.07 23.47 -11.78
N GLU A 209 -2.28 22.18 -11.49
CA GLU A 209 -1.73 21.08 -12.30
C GLU A 209 -2.75 19.95 -12.46
N ILE A 210 -2.73 19.30 -13.62
CA ILE A 210 -3.45 18.05 -13.90
C ILE A 210 -2.43 16.95 -14.10
N ILE A 211 -2.67 15.79 -13.47
CA ILE A 211 -1.87 14.59 -13.69
C ILE A 211 -2.70 13.57 -14.46
N ILE A 212 -2.24 13.21 -15.65
CA ILE A 212 -2.81 12.13 -16.45
C ILE A 212 -2.34 10.80 -15.86
N ALA A 213 -3.25 10.13 -15.14
CA ALA A 213 -3.04 8.87 -14.45
C ALA A 213 -3.62 7.69 -15.26
N ILE A 214 -3.35 7.69 -16.57
CA ILE A 214 -3.76 6.62 -17.48
C ILE A 214 -2.49 6.16 -18.22
N PRO A 215 -1.69 5.26 -17.63
CA PRO A 215 -0.40 4.83 -18.22
C PRO A 215 -0.54 4.15 -19.59
N SER A 216 -1.74 3.67 -19.92
CA SER A 216 -2.10 3.07 -21.21
C SER A 216 -2.70 4.07 -22.21
N ALA A 217 -2.84 5.35 -21.84
CA ALA A 217 -3.40 6.35 -22.74
C ALA A 217 -2.49 6.53 -23.95
N THR A 218 -3.10 6.57 -25.13
CA THR A 218 -2.37 6.84 -26.37
C THR A 218 -2.13 8.34 -26.53
N GLY A 219 -1.17 8.71 -27.38
CA GLY A 219 -0.97 10.13 -27.73
C GLY A 219 -2.22 10.78 -28.32
N ALA A 220 -3.10 10.00 -28.96
CA ALA A 220 -4.39 10.49 -29.46
C ALA A 220 -5.36 10.83 -28.31
N ASP A 221 -5.33 10.07 -27.21
CA ASP A 221 -6.18 10.31 -26.02
C ASP A 221 -5.70 11.52 -25.22
N MET A 222 -4.38 11.70 -25.13
CA MET A 222 -3.74 12.78 -24.37
C MET A 222 -3.82 14.15 -25.06
N LYS A 223 -3.73 14.20 -26.39
CA LYS A 223 -3.73 15.46 -27.17
C LYS A 223 -4.91 16.40 -26.83
N PRO A 224 -6.18 15.95 -26.84
CA PRO A 224 -7.31 16.80 -26.49
C PRO A 224 -7.23 17.36 -25.07
N ILE A 225 -6.79 16.54 -24.11
CA ILE A 225 -6.66 16.93 -22.70
C ILE A 225 -5.60 18.03 -22.56
N ILE A 226 -4.44 17.82 -23.18
CA ILE A 226 -3.32 18.77 -23.13
C ILE A 226 -3.67 20.08 -23.81
N ALA A 227 -4.35 20.03 -24.96
CA ALA A 227 -4.82 21.24 -25.63
C ALA A 227 -5.77 22.05 -24.74
N ALA A 228 -6.78 21.40 -24.15
CA ALA A 228 -7.72 22.06 -23.26
C ALA A 228 -7.05 22.69 -22.02
N CYS A 229 -6.07 21.99 -21.44
CA CYS A 229 -5.31 22.50 -20.29
C CYS A 229 -4.36 23.65 -20.66
N SER A 230 -3.73 23.58 -21.84
CA SER A 230 -2.82 24.61 -22.34
C SER A 230 -3.55 25.94 -22.54
N ASP A 231 -4.74 25.91 -23.14
CA ASP A 231 -5.59 27.10 -23.32
C ASP A 231 -5.98 27.73 -21.99
N ALA A 232 -6.21 26.90 -20.97
CA ALA A 232 -6.53 27.32 -19.60
C ALA A 232 -5.30 27.65 -18.73
N LYS A 233 -4.07 27.56 -19.27
CA LYS A 233 -2.79 27.73 -18.53
C LYS A 233 -2.61 26.81 -17.33
N ILE A 234 -3.16 25.60 -17.40
CA ILE A 234 -3.03 24.57 -16.36
C ILE A 234 -1.84 23.66 -16.74
N GLY A 235 -0.92 23.43 -15.79
CA GLY A 235 0.22 22.53 -16.03
C GLY A 235 -0.24 21.09 -16.21
N VAL A 236 0.31 20.35 -17.18
CA VAL A 236 -0.04 18.94 -17.42
C VAL A 236 1.17 18.07 -17.18
N LYS A 237 0.99 17.06 -16.34
CA LYS A 237 1.97 16.02 -16.06
C LYS A 237 1.38 14.65 -16.37
N THR A 238 2.25 13.67 -16.57
CA THR A 238 1.85 12.30 -16.83
C THR A 238 2.68 11.33 -16.02
N VAL A 239 2.12 10.15 -15.80
CA VAL A 239 2.82 8.99 -15.26
C VAL A 239 3.43 8.22 -16.43
N PRO A 240 4.65 7.68 -16.31
CA PRO A 240 5.21 6.83 -17.35
C PRO A 240 4.38 5.57 -17.58
N GLY A 241 4.51 4.99 -18.78
CA GLY A 241 3.69 3.85 -19.22
C GLY A 241 3.93 2.58 -18.42
N VAL A 242 3.02 1.61 -18.55
CA VAL A 242 3.02 0.34 -17.77
C VAL A 242 4.36 -0.42 -17.85
N TYR A 243 5.07 -0.35 -18.98
CA TYR A 243 6.37 -0.99 -19.17
C TYR A 243 7.52 -0.35 -18.37
N GLU A 244 7.38 0.92 -17.98
CA GLU A 244 8.32 1.61 -17.10
C GLU A 244 7.95 1.43 -15.61
N LEU A 245 6.76 0.86 -15.34
CA LEU A 245 6.20 0.55 -14.02
C LEU A 245 6.34 -0.95 -13.70
N ILE A 246 7.52 -1.53 -13.96
CA ILE A 246 7.83 -2.93 -13.63
C ILE A 246 7.80 -3.18 -12.11
N ASP A 247 7.97 -2.13 -11.31
CA ASP A 247 7.58 -2.13 -9.89
C ASP A 247 6.10 -1.77 -9.76
N GLU A 248 5.34 -2.56 -9.01
CA GLU A 248 3.92 -2.32 -8.64
C GLU A 248 3.70 -1.01 -7.86
N ASN A 249 4.71 -0.16 -7.75
CA ASN A 249 4.70 1.10 -7.01
C ASN A 249 4.97 2.27 -7.96
N VAL A 250 3.98 3.15 -8.16
CA VAL A 250 4.20 4.49 -8.74
C VAL A 250 4.71 5.40 -7.64
N TYR A 251 5.94 5.89 -7.80
CA TYR A 251 6.50 6.90 -6.91
C TYR A 251 6.19 8.30 -7.46
N LEU A 252 5.91 9.26 -6.58
CA LEU A 252 5.67 10.65 -7.00
C LEU A 252 6.85 11.27 -7.78
N SER A 253 8.06 10.75 -7.60
CA SER A 253 9.26 11.15 -8.36
C SER A 253 9.20 10.78 -9.85
N GLN A 254 8.32 9.86 -10.25
CA GLN A 254 8.15 9.44 -11.64
C GLN A 254 7.16 10.33 -12.40
N ILE A 255 6.37 11.15 -11.71
CA ILE A 255 5.49 12.13 -12.35
C ILE A 255 6.35 13.17 -13.05
N ARG A 256 6.17 13.30 -14.36
CA ARG A 256 6.96 14.19 -15.22
C ARG A 256 6.08 15.03 -16.13
N ASP A 257 6.63 16.12 -16.65
CA ASP A 257 5.99 16.87 -17.71
C ASP A 257 5.80 15.98 -18.94
N VAL A 258 4.71 16.25 -19.68
CA VAL A 258 4.42 15.54 -20.93
C VAL A 258 5.51 15.89 -21.94
N LYS A 259 6.11 14.86 -22.56
CA LYS A 259 7.14 15.04 -23.58
C LYS A 259 6.55 14.85 -24.99
N ILE A 260 7.29 15.29 -25.99
CA ILE A 260 6.87 15.18 -27.41
C ILE A 260 6.65 13.70 -27.79
N GLU A 261 7.45 12.79 -27.24
CA GLU A 261 7.35 11.35 -27.52
C GLU A 261 6.01 10.76 -27.05
N ASP A 262 5.43 11.28 -25.97
CA ASP A 262 4.12 10.85 -25.45
C ASP A 262 2.99 11.20 -26.45
N LEU A 263 3.19 12.25 -27.25
CA LEU A 263 2.23 12.72 -28.27
C LEU A 263 2.43 12.07 -29.64
N LEU A 264 3.66 11.65 -29.93
CA LEU A 264 4.02 11.02 -31.19
C LEU A 264 3.57 9.56 -31.27
N GLY A 265 3.15 8.96 -30.14
CA GLY A 265 2.44 7.69 -30.08
C GLY A 265 3.07 6.61 -30.94
N ARG A 266 4.08 5.90 -30.43
CA ARG A 266 4.38 4.58 -31.03
C ARG A 266 3.15 3.71 -30.83
N GLU A 267 2.72 2.98 -31.86
CA GLU A 267 1.77 1.89 -31.66
C GLU A 267 2.32 1.00 -30.56
N GLN A 268 1.66 1.02 -29.40
CA GLN A 268 1.98 0.06 -28.36
C GLN A 268 1.45 -1.27 -28.89
N VAL A 269 2.36 -2.11 -29.39
CA VAL A 269 2.05 -3.51 -29.61
C VAL A 269 1.67 -4.06 -28.23
N ASP A 270 0.44 -4.56 -28.11
CA ASP A 270 -0.08 -5.18 -26.90
C ASP A 270 0.71 -6.48 -26.63
N LEU A 271 1.87 -6.32 -26.00
CA LEU A 271 2.77 -7.40 -25.64
C LEU A 271 2.21 -7.99 -24.35
N ASN A 272 1.54 -9.13 -24.46
CA ASN A 272 1.01 -9.87 -23.32
C ASN A 272 2.16 -10.28 -22.37
N ILE A 273 2.43 -9.44 -21.36
CA ILE A 273 3.56 -9.58 -20.43
C ILE A 273 3.48 -10.92 -19.69
N HIS A 274 2.27 -11.41 -19.40
CA HIS A 274 2.06 -12.71 -18.78
C HIS A 274 2.48 -13.85 -19.70
N GLU A 275 2.13 -13.80 -20.99
CA GLU A 275 2.61 -14.78 -21.96
C GLU A 275 4.12 -14.71 -22.13
N ILE A 276 4.70 -13.52 -22.23
CA ILE A 276 6.15 -13.34 -22.40
C ILE A 276 6.90 -13.92 -21.19
N LYS A 277 6.43 -13.62 -19.97
CA LYS A 277 7.00 -14.18 -18.74
C LYS A 277 6.96 -15.70 -18.75
N ASN A 278 5.83 -16.31 -19.13
CA ASN A 278 5.69 -17.77 -19.23
C ASN A 278 6.62 -18.39 -20.30
N HIS A 279 6.95 -17.65 -21.35
CA HIS A 279 7.87 -18.10 -22.38
C HIS A 279 9.35 -17.96 -21.99
N ILE A 280 9.69 -17.07 -21.06
CA ILE A 280 11.09 -16.77 -20.69
C ILE A 280 11.49 -17.43 -19.36
N GLN A 281 10.61 -17.41 -18.36
CA GLN A 281 10.96 -17.79 -17.00
C GLN A 281 11.44 -19.25 -16.92
N GLY A 282 12.63 -19.45 -16.34
CA GLY A 282 13.23 -20.78 -16.18
C GLY A 282 13.72 -21.44 -17.47
N LYS A 283 13.57 -20.82 -18.64
CA LYS A 283 14.01 -21.40 -19.93
C LYS A 283 15.44 -20.98 -20.30
N SER A 284 16.02 -21.74 -21.21
CA SER A 284 17.28 -21.39 -21.88
C SER A 284 17.00 -20.43 -23.03
N ILE A 285 17.60 -19.24 -22.99
CA ILE A 285 17.38 -18.19 -23.98
C ILE A 285 18.72 -17.82 -24.63
N LEU A 286 18.76 -17.80 -25.97
CA LEU A 286 19.92 -17.38 -26.75
C LEU A 286 19.65 -16.04 -27.41
N ILE A 287 20.56 -15.10 -27.23
CA ILE A 287 20.45 -13.74 -27.80
C ILE A 287 21.64 -13.50 -28.72
N THR A 288 21.36 -13.32 -30.00
CA THR A 288 22.35 -12.96 -31.02
C THR A 288 22.61 -11.46 -31.03
N GLY A 289 23.86 -11.06 -31.26
CA GLY A 289 24.26 -9.66 -31.21
C GLY A 289 24.17 -9.07 -29.80
N ALA A 290 24.39 -9.88 -28.76
CA ALA A 290 24.21 -9.48 -27.36
C ALA A 290 25.01 -8.23 -26.95
N GLY A 291 26.20 -8.01 -27.54
CA GLY A 291 27.01 -6.82 -27.32
C GLY A 291 26.64 -5.60 -28.18
N GLY A 292 25.60 -5.69 -29.01
CA GLY A 292 25.11 -4.59 -29.84
C GLY A 292 24.12 -3.68 -29.10
N SER A 293 23.76 -2.55 -29.71
CA SER A 293 22.81 -1.59 -29.12
C SER A 293 21.44 -2.21 -28.83
N ILE A 294 20.90 -2.99 -29.78
CA ILE A 294 19.60 -3.66 -29.63
C ILE A 294 19.73 -4.90 -28.74
N GLY A 295 20.71 -5.77 -29.03
CA GLY A 295 20.87 -7.03 -28.31
C GLY A 295 21.14 -6.81 -26.83
N SER A 296 21.94 -5.80 -26.46
CA SER A 296 22.19 -5.49 -25.05
C SER A 296 20.93 -5.03 -24.33
N GLN A 297 20.02 -4.33 -25.01
CA GLN A 297 18.76 -3.92 -24.41
C GLN A 297 17.78 -5.08 -24.26
N ILE A 298 17.72 -5.97 -25.25
CA ILE A 298 16.96 -7.22 -25.14
C ILE A 298 17.47 -8.05 -23.94
N VAL A 299 18.78 -8.15 -23.77
CA VAL A 299 19.40 -8.84 -22.63
C VAL A 299 18.97 -8.23 -21.29
N ARG A 300 18.99 -6.89 -21.17
CA ARG A 300 18.60 -6.16 -19.94
C ARG A 300 17.12 -6.31 -19.59
N GLU A 301 16.24 -6.44 -20.58
CA GLU A 301 14.81 -6.63 -20.34
C GLU A 301 14.49 -8.08 -20.02
N ILE A 302 15.05 -9.04 -20.76
CA ILE A 302 14.76 -10.47 -20.59
C ILE A 302 15.26 -10.99 -19.23
N ILE A 303 16.41 -10.52 -18.74
CA ILE A 303 16.98 -11.02 -17.48
C ILE A 303 16.05 -10.79 -16.27
N ARG A 304 15.20 -9.76 -16.31
CA ARG A 304 14.22 -9.42 -15.25
C ARG A 304 13.16 -10.52 -15.07
N PHE A 305 12.87 -11.27 -16.14
CA PHE A 305 11.93 -12.39 -16.11
C PHE A 305 12.53 -13.70 -15.58
N LYS A 306 13.79 -13.67 -15.10
CA LYS A 306 14.49 -14.81 -14.48
C LYS A 306 14.55 -16.03 -15.40
N PRO A 307 15.24 -15.93 -16.56
CA PRO A 307 15.50 -17.10 -17.39
C PRO A 307 16.37 -18.11 -16.63
N GLY A 308 16.27 -19.39 -17.00
CA GLY A 308 17.06 -20.46 -16.40
C GLY A 308 18.53 -20.38 -16.81
N LYS A 309 18.79 -20.06 -18.08
CA LYS A 309 20.14 -19.85 -18.63
C LYS A 309 20.11 -18.87 -19.79
N LEU A 310 21.11 -18.00 -19.89
CA LEU A 310 21.21 -16.99 -20.94
C LEU A 310 22.49 -17.19 -21.76
N TYR A 311 22.35 -17.38 -23.07
CA TYR A 311 23.45 -17.48 -24.02
C TYR A 311 23.65 -16.16 -24.75
N LEU A 312 24.78 -15.49 -24.50
CA LEU A 312 25.12 -14.20 -25.07
C LEU A 312 26.01 -14.42 -26.29
N VAL A 313 25.43 -14.35 -27.48
CA VAL A 313 26.15 -14.59 -28.74
C VAL A 313 26.51 -13.27 -29.41
N GLY A 314 27.76 -13.09 -29.81
CA GLY A 314 28.15 -11.92 -30.60
C GLY A 314 29.51 -12.05 -31.25
N ARG A 315 29.79 -11.15 -32.20
CA ARG A 315 31.07 -11.10 -32.92
C ARG A 315 32.18 -10.42 -32.11
N GLY A 316 31.84 -9.37 -31.38
CA GLY A 316 32.79 -8.56 -30.63
C GLY A 316 33.01 -9.12 -29.23
N GLU A 317 34.22 -9.63 -28.95
CA GLU A 317 34.58 -10.16 -27.64
C GLU A 317 34.42 -9.10 -26.53
N HIS A 318 34.96 -7.90 -26.76
CA HIS A 318 34.86 -6.80 -25.81
C HIS A 318 33.41 -6.39 -25.51
N SER A 319 32.56 -6.29 -26.54
CA SER A 319 31.18 -5.81 -26.34
C SER A 319 30.29 -6.84 -25.64
N VAL A 320 30.46 -8.12 -25.94
CA VAL A 320 29.73 -9.20 -25.24
C VAL A 320 30.27 -9.38 -23.81
N TYR A 321 31.56 -9.18 -23.60
CA TYR A 321 32.16 -9.17 -22.26
C TYR A 321 31.57 -8.07 -21.37
N LEU A 322 31.48 -6.83 -21.88
CA LEU A 322 30.95 -5.70 -21.13
C LEU A 322 29.53 -5.94 -20.64
N ILE A 323 28.62 -6.39 -21.52
CA ILE A 323 27.24 -6.68 -21.13
C ILE A 323 27.17 -7.86 -20.15
N ASN A 324 28.00 -8.90 -20.31
CA ASN A 324 28.03 -10.01 -19.36
C ASN A 324 28.50 -9.56 -17.97
N ASN A 325 29.48 -8.65 -17.89
CA ASN A 325 29.98 -8.11 -16.65
C ASN A 325 28.94 -7.19 -15.97
N GLU A 326 28.28 -6.33 -16.74
CA GLU A 326 27.17 -5.49 -16.27
C GLU A 326 26.09 -6.33 -15.59
N LEU A 327 25.62 -7.39 -16.26
CA LEU A 327 24.62 -8.30 -15.69
C LEU A 327 25.14 -9.08 -14.49
N GLY A 328 26.46 -9.36 -14.45
CA GLY A 328 27.11 -10.06 -13.35
C GLY A 328 26.98 -9.33 -12.03
N ILE A 329 27.02 -8.00 -12.08
CA ILE A 329 26.87 -7.12 -10.93
C ILE A 329 25.41 -7.09 -10.47
N ASP A 330 24.48 -6.86 -11.40
CA ASP A 330 23.07 -6.62 -11.05
C ASP A 330 22.26 -7.90 -10.83
N TYR A 331 22.65 -9.01 -11.46
CA TYR A 331 21.91 -10.28 -11.46
C TYR A 331 22.85 -11.49 -11.25
N PRO A 332 23.51 -11.63 -10.10
CA PRO A 332 24.51 -12.69 -9.88
C PRO A 332 23.92 -14.12 -9.94
N GLY A 333 22.62 -14.28 -9.70
CA GLY A 333 21.94 -15.58 -9.64
C GLY A 333 21.49 -16.18 -10.98
N VAL A 334 21.64 -15.46 -12.10
CA VAL A 334 21.24 -15.97 -13.43
C VAL A 334 22.44 -16.62 -14.12
N MET A 335 22.29 -17.87 -14.56
CA MET A 335 23.35 -18.56 -15.32
C MET A 335 23.51 -17.92 -16.69
N ARG A 336 24.74 -17.59 -17.05
CA ARG A 336 25.10 -16.92 -18.31
C ARG A 336 26.27 -17.62 -18.98
N GLU A 337 26.27 -17.66 -20.30
CA GLU A 337 27.35 -18.21 -21.09
C GLU A 337 27.63 -17.30 -22.30
N VAL A 338 28.87 -16.86 -22.44
CA VAL A 338 29.31 -15.99 -23.54
C VAL A 338 29.81 -16.84 -24.69
N ILE A 339 29.32 -16.56 -25.91
CA ILE A 339 29.68 -17.29 -27.12
C ILE A 339 30.12 -16.30 -28.19
N ILE A 340 31.39 -16.38 -28.59
CA ILE A 340 31.91 -15.56 -29.67
C ILE A 340 31.71 -16.29 -31.00
N ALA A 341 30.71 -15.85 -31.75
CA ALA A 341 30.34 -16.43 -33.02
C ALA A 341 29.80 -15.38 -33.99
N ASP A 342 30.05 -15.64 -35.26
CA ASP A 342 29.42 -14.89 -36.34
C ASP A 342 28.12 -15.60 -36.74
N ILE A 343 27.00 -14.86 -36.75
CA ILE A 343 25.71 -15.37 -37.22
C ILE A 343 25.71 -15.76 -38.71
N GLN A 344 26.64 -15.22 -39.50
CA GLN A 344 26.84 -15.60 -40.90
C GLN A 344 27.53 -16.97 -41.05
N ASP A 345 28.15 -17.49 -39.99
CA ASP A 345 28.74 -18.83 -39.98
C ASP A 345 27.69 -19.87 -39.59
N ARG A 346 27.04 -20.42 -40.62
CA ARG A 346 25.95 -21.39 -40.47
C ARG A 346 26.38 -22.64 -39.69
N ALA A 347 27.56 -23.20 -39.98
CA ALA A 347 28.03 -24.42 -39.34
C ALA A 347 28.25 -24.20 -37.84
N LYS A 348 28.80 -23.04 -37.47
CA LYS A 348 29.02 -22.68 -36.06
C LYS A 348 27.72 -22.43 -35.31
N ILE A 349 26.73 -21.81 -35.95
CA ILE A 349 25.41 -21.59 -35.35
C ILE A 349 24.63 -22.91 -35.17
N GLU A 350 24.69 -23.81 -36.15
CA GLU A 350 24.09 -25.15 -36.05
C GLU A 350 24.74 -25.97 -34.91
N ASP A 351 26.07 -25.90 -34.76
CA ASP A 351 26.77 -26.52 -33.63
C ASP A 351 26.29 -25.96 -32.28
N ILE A 352 26.13 -24.63 -32.17
CA ILE A 352 25.64 -23.97 -30.96
C ILE A 352 24.23 -24.46 -30.60
N PHE A 353 23.31 -24.53 -31.57
CA PHE A 353 21.94 -25.00 -31.32
C PHE A 353 21.88 -26.50 -30.98
N SER A 354 22.78 -27.32 -31.55
CA SER A 354 22.78 -28.77 -31.28
C SER A 354 23.25 -29.15 -29.87
N LYS A 355 24.03 -28.27 -29.22
CA LYS A 355 24.71 -28.55 -27.95
C LYS A 355 24.05 -27.93 -26.71
N ARG A 356 23.07 -27.04 -26.86
CA ARG A 356 22.72 -26.07 -25.79
C ARG A 356 21.24 -25.79 -25.56
#